data_AF-A0A9P1ET61-F1
#
_entry.id   AF-A0A9P1ET61-F1
#
_cell.length_a   1.000
_cell.length_b   1.000
_cell.length_c   1.000
_cell.angle_alpha   90.00
_cell.angle_beta   90.00
_cell.angle_gamma   90.00
#
_symmetry.space_group_name_H-M   'P 1'
#
loop_
_entity.id
_entity.type
_entity.pdbx_description
1 polymer ?
#
loop_
_entity_poly.entity_id
_entity_poly.type
_entity_poly.pdbx_seq_one_letter_code
_entity_poly.pdbx_strand_id
1 'polypeptide(L)'
;MPKKFANENPKVAAARDRKATAKKDEADKKAKATEDAKWVDDDKLANRKLQRKEEDEKKREEALKRKEENKKLAEEEMSSLGNKKPTSSSAQKVTRAHIHLRKEDEERIMRELEEKRKQEAQKLEVVGEIQENLNKVVLEEGARTVDEALRVLGDEKVTEEDKHPEKRMRAAYLAFEEKRLAELKIKHPTYRLSQLKQVLKKEWQKSPENPLNARILALSK
;
A
#
# COMPACT_ATOMS: atom_id res chain seq x y z
N MET A 1 6.53 -37.75 -36.11
CA MET A 1 6.49 -36.31 -36.43
C MET A 1 7.68 -35.62 -35.76
N PRO A 2 8.56 -34.93 -36.51
CA PRO A 2 9.75 -34.28 -35.93
C PRO A 2 9.33 -33.04 -35.14
N LYS A 3 9.96 -32.80 -33.98
CA LYS A 3 9.69 -31.63 -33.13
C LYS A 3 9.96 -30.34 -33.94
N LYS A 4 8.96 -29.46 -34.05
CA LYS A 4 8.98 -28.24 -34.90
C LYS A 4 9.90 -27.11 -34.42
N PHE A 5 10.83 -27.37 -33.50
CA PHE A 5 11.80 -26.38 -33.05
C PHE A 5 13.20 -26.96 -33.25
N ALA A 6 13.95 -26.40 -34.20
CA ALA A 6 15.34 -26.77 -34.47
C ALA A 6 16.30 -26.32 -33.34
N ASN A 7 15.81 -25.51 -32.40
CA ASN A 7 16.54 -25.04 -31.23
C ASN A 7 15.64 -25.11 -29.98
N GLU A 8 16.20 -24.88 -28.78
CA GLU A 8 15.45 -24.96 -27.53
C GLU A 8 14.22 -24.02 -27.52
N ASN A 9 13.09 -24.49 -26.97
CA ASN A 9 11.87 -23.71 -26.88
C ASN A 9 12.10 -22.43 -26.05
N PRO A 10 11.79 -21.22 -26.56
CA PRO A 10 12.08 -19.96 -25.87
C PRO A 10 11.42 -19.87 -24.48
N LYS A 11 10.28 -20.55 -24.26
CA LYS A 11 9.66 -20.63 -22.92
C LYS A 11 10.46 -21.47 -21.94
N VAL A 12 11.12 -22.52 -22.44
CA VAL A 12 11.99 -23.39 -21.63
C VAL A 12 13.30 -22.68 -21.31
N ALA A 13 13.87 -21.95 -22.27
CA ALA A 13 15.04 -21.09 -22.03
C ALA A 13 14.73 -20.02 -20.97
N ALA A 14 13.64 -19.25 -21.13
CA ALA A 14 13.24 -18.24 -20.14
C ALA A 14 12.94 -18.83 -18.75
N ALA A 15 12.39 -20.04 -18.67
CA ALA A 15 12.17 -20.73 -17.40
C ALA A 15 13.48 -21.18 -16.75
N ARG A 16 14.46 -21.65 -17.53
CA ARG A 16 15.81 -21.98 -17.05
C ARG A 16 16.55 -20.75 -16.58
N ASP A 17 16.45 -19.63 -17.31
CA ASP A 17 17.07 -18.36 -16.93
C ASP A 17 16.52 -17.86 -15.59
N ARG A 18 15.19 -17.88 -15.39
CA ARG A 18 14.58 -17.51 -14.09
C ARG A 18 15.02 -18.41 -12.94
N LYS A 19 15.16 -19.71 -13.19
CA LYS A 19 15.67 -20.65 -12.17
C LYS A 19 17.14 -20.39 -11.89
N ALA A 20 17.93 -20.04 -12.91
CA ALA A 20 19.33 -19.70 -12.75
C ALA A 20 19.53 -18.37 -12.01
N THR A 21 18.71 -17.35 -12.27
CA THR A 21 18.76 -16.07 -11.53
C THR A 21 18.35 -16.28 -10.08
N ALA A 22 17.25 -16.98 -9.81
CA ALA A 22 16.83 -17.26 -8.44
C ALA A 22 17.90 -18.05 -7.66
N LYS A 23 18.56 -19.03 -8.30
CA LYS A 23 19.65 -19.78 -7.69
C LYS A 23 20.89 -18.93 -7.45
N LYS A 24 21.20 -17.99 -8.34
CA LYS A 24 22.29 -17.01 -8.15
C LYS A 24 21.97 -16.07 -7.00
N ASP A 25 20.76 -15.50 -6.97
CA ASP A 25 20.33 -14.60 -5.89
C ASP A 25 20.34 -15.30 -4.53
N GLU A 26 19.96 -16.57 -4.46
CA GLU A 26 20.04 -17.37 -3.24
C GLU A 26 21.51 -17.65 -2.84
N ALA A 27 22.37 -17.97 -3.81
CA ALA A 27 23.79 -18.17 -3.56
C ALA A 27 24.47 -16.88 -3.10
N ASP A 28 24.13 -15.74 -3.70
CA ASP A 28 24.66 -14.42 -3.36
C ASP A 28 24.15 -13.98 -1.98
N LYS A 29 22.87 -14.21 -1.66
CA LYS A 29 22.33 -13.99 -0.31
C LYS A 29 23.04 -14.86 0.73
N LYS A 30 23.30 -16.13 0.40
CA LYS A 30 24.02 -17.04 1.30
C LYS A 30 25.48 -16.63 1.48
N ALA A 31 26.16 -16.26 0.40
CA ALA A 31 27.53 -15.75 0.43
C ALA A 31 27.61 -14.46 1.26
N LYS A 32 26.71 -13.51 1.01
CA LYS A 32 26.59 -12.29 1.80
C LYS A 32 26.34 -12.59 3.27
N ALA A 33 25.39 -13.48 3.59
CA ALA A 33 25.14 -13.87 4.98
C ALA A 33 26.37 -14.50 5.66
N THR A 34 27.16 -15.31 4.93
CA THR A 34 28.40 -15.88 5.47
C THR A 34 29.52 -14.84 5.62
N GLU A 35 29.60 -13.85 4.72
CA GLU A 35 30.52 -12.73 4.83
C GLU A 35 30.13 -11.82 5.99
N ASP A 36 28.88 -11.41 6.07
CA ASP A 36 28.32 -10.61 7.17
C ASP A 36 28.57 -11.32 8.50
N ALA A 37 28.31 -12.63 8.60
CA ALA A 37 28.59 -13.43 9.79
C ALA A 37 30.08 -13.46 10.15
N LYS A 38 30.97 -13.49 9.16
CA LYS A 38 32.43 -13.45 9.39
C LYS A 38 32.91 -12.07 9.87
N TRP A 39 32.17 -11.02 9.55
CA TRP A 39 32.47 -9.64 9.92
C TRP A 39 31.68 -9.14 11.15
N VAL A 40 30.99 -10.02 11.86
CA VAL A 40 30.38 -9.67 13.15
C VAL A 40 31.47 -9.39 14.17
N ASP A 41 31.38 -8.25 14.85
CA ASP A 41 32.26 -7.88 15.94
C ASP A 41 31.73 -8.45 17.27
N ASP A 42 32.47 -9.41 17.85
CA ASP A 42 32.13 -10.06 19.11
C ASP A 42 32.71 -9.32 20.35
N ASP A 43 33.30 -8.13 20.20
CA ASP A 43 33.80 -7.37 21.35
C ASP A 43 32.64 -6.94 22.27
N LYS A 44 32.59 -7.59 23.43
CA LYS A 44 31.62 -7.35 24.51
C LYS A 44 31.55 -5.88 24.94
N LEU A 45 32.66 -5.14 24.94
CA LEU A 45 32.67 -3.74 25.36
C LEU A 45 32.12 -2.81 24.27
N ALA A 46 32.41 -3.09 23.00
CA ALA A 46 31.84 -2.38 21.86
C ALA A 46 30.33 -2.61 21.77
N ASN A 47 29.90 -3.87 21.88
CA ASN A 47 28.48 -4.24 21.85
C ASN A 47 27.70 -3.62 23.03
N ARG A 48 28.27 -3.59 24.24
CA ARG A 48 27.63 -2.90 25.38
C ARG A 48 27.51 -1.38 25.17
N LYS A 49 28.45 -0.74 24.47
CA LYS A 49 28.35 0.69 24.12
C LYS A 49 27.29 0.93 23.06
N LEU A 50 27.23 0.07 22.04
CA LEU A 50 26.21 0.12 20.99
C LEU A 50 24.81 -0.04 21.59
N GLN A 51 24.60 -1.05 22.42
CA GLN A 51 23.32 -1.30 23.10
C GLN A 51 22.86 -0.12 23.96
N ARG A 52 23.77 0.49 24.74
CA ARG A 52 23.42 1.69 25.51
C ARG A 52 22.97 2.84 24.63
N LYS A 53 23.66 3.04 23.49
CA LYS A 53 23.30 4.08 22.52
C LYS A 53 21.93 3.79 21.88
N GLU A 54 21.67 2.55 21.49
CA GLU A 54 20.38 2.12 20.93
C GLU A 54 19.24 2.26 21.94
N GLU A 55 19.47 1.91 23.22
CA GLU A 55 18.49 2.09 24.30
C GLU A 55 18.18 3.57 24.56
N ASP A 56 19.20 4.43 24.57
CA ASP A 56 19.04 5.88 24.73
C ASP A 56 18.29 6.50 23.53
N GLU A 57 18.62 6.10 22.30
CA GLU A 57 17.93 6.53 21.08
C GLU A 57 16.47 6.06 21.07
N LYS A 58 16.22 4.78 21.39
CA LYS A 58 14.87 4.21 21.49
C LYS A 58 14.03 4.92 22.55
N LYS A 59 14.60 5.21 23.73
CA LYS A 59 13.92 5.95 24.79
C LYS A 59 13.60 7.38 24.37
N ARG A 60 14.49 8.03 23.62
CA ARG A 60 14.26 9.38 23.06
C ARG A 60 13.14 9.36 22.03
N GLU A 61 13.12 8.38 21.14
CA GLU A 61 12.05 8.21 20.14
C GLU A 61 10.70 7.92 20.79
N GLU A 62 10.65 7.03 21.79
CA GLU A 62 9.43 6.74 22.53
C GLU A 62 8.90 7.99 23.26
N ALA A 63 9.80 8.77 23.86
CA ALA A 63 9.42 10.03 24.50
C ALA A 63 8.90 11.08 23.49
N LEU A 64 9.45 11.12 22.28
CA LEU A 64 8.95 11.98 21.20
C LEU A 64 7.58 11.51 20.71
N LYS A 65 7.42 10.22 20.45
CA LYS A 65 6.13 9.62 20.05
C LYS A 65 5.05 9.88 21.08
N ARG A 66 5.33 9.65 22.37
CA ARG A 66 4.40 9.96 23.46
C ARG A 66 4.04 11.44 23.54
N LYS A 67 5.00 12.34 23.30
CA LYS A 67 4.73 13.79 23.25
C LYS A 67 3.87 14.16 22.05
N GLU A 68 4.12 13.56 20.89
CA GLU A 68 3.34 13.77 19.67
C GLU A 68 1.90 13.25 19.84
N GLU A 69 1.72 12.07 20.42
CA GLU A 69 0.41 11.51 20.75
C GLU A 69 -0.36 12.39 21.74
N ASN A 70 0.28 12.82 22.83
CA ASN A 70 -0.34 13.75 23.80
C ASN A 70 -0.71 15.09 23.15
N LYS A 71 0.15 15.63 22.28
CA LYS A 71 -0.11 16.87 21.56
C LYS A 71 -1.30 16.71 20.62
N LYS A 72 -1.37 15.59 19.90
CA LYS A 72 -2.49 15.28 19.00
C LYS A 72 -3.81 15.17 19.77
N LEU A 73 -3.82 14.50 20.91
CA LEU A 73 -5.01 14.40 21.77
C LEU A 73 -5.44 15.77 22.32
N ALA A 74 -4.49 16.61 22.75
CA ALA A 74 -4.79 17.98 23.18
C ALA A 74 -5.34 18.86 22.04
N GLU A 75 -4.85 18.68 20.81
CA GLU A 75 -5.37 19.38 19.63
C GLU A 75 -6.78 18.91 19.26
N GLU A 76 -7.05 17.61 19.35
CA GLU A 76 -8.41 17.04 19.21
C GLU A 76 -9.37 17.59 20.27
N GLU A 77 -8.94 17.69 21.53
CA GLU A 77 -9.73 18.31 22.61
C GLU A 77 -9.98 19.81 22.37
N MET A 78 -8.96 20.58 21.97
CA MET A 78 -9.10 22.01 21.67
C MET A 78 -10.00 22.27 20.45
N SER A 79 -9.93 21.40 19.44
CA SER A 79 -10.86 21.43 18.30
C SER A 79 -12.30 21.17 18.74
N SER A 80 -12.52 20.23 19.67
CA SER A 80 -13.84 19.96 20.24
C SER A 80 -14.38 21.11 21.12
N LEU A 81 -13.51 21.83 21.82
CA LEU A 81 -13.87 22.98 22.66
C LEU A 81 -14.04 24.29 21.88
N GLY A 82 -13.40 24.43 20.71
CA GLY A 82 -13.43 25.64 19.87
C GLY A 82 -14.81 26.11 19.43
N ASN A 83 -15.86 25.30 19.64
CA ASN A 83 -17.25 25.65 19.32
C ASN A 83 -18.06 26.24 20.48
N LYS A 84 -17.48 26.53 21.65
CA LYS A 84 -18.21 27.17 22.77
C LYS A 84 -17.54 28.48 23.19
N LYS A 85 -18.15 29.61 22.80
CA LYS A 85 -17.72 30.97 23.22
C LYS A 85 -17.80 31.12 24.75
N PRO A 86 -16.75 31.63 25.42
CA PRO A 86 -16.79 31.85 26.86
C PRO A 86 -17.53 33.15 27.18
N THR A 87 -18.68 33.06 27.86
CA THR A 87 -19.32 34.22 28.49
C THR A 87 -18.68 34.44 29.86
N SER A 88 -18.00 35.57 30.01
CA SER A 88 -17.39 35.98 31.28
C SER A 88 -18.45 36.16 32.36
N SER A 89 -18.43 35.33 33.41
CA SER A 89 -19.22 35.59 34.61
C SER A 89 -18.30 36.06 35.74
N SER A 90 -18.36 37.36 36.02
CA SER A 90 -17.88 37.94 37.26
C SER A 90 -18.47 37.19 38.44
N ALA A 91 -17.64 36.80 39.41
CA ALA A 91 -18.05 36.11 40.62
C ALA A 91 -19.03 36.98 41.43
N GLN A 92 -20.34 36.83 41.18
CA GLN A 92 -21.39 37.44 41.96
C GLN A 92 -21.45 36.74 43.33
N LYS A 93 -21.40 37.52 44.41
CA LYS A 93 -21.45 37.01 45.78
C LYS A 93 -22.78 36.29 46.00
N VAL A 94 -22.71 34.98 46.23
CA VAL A 94 -23.86 34.11 46.45
C VAL A 94 -24.39 34.32 47.86
N THR A 95 -25.65 34.74 47.99
CA THR A 95 -26.32 34.90 49.29
C THR A 95 -26.67 33.54 49.89
N ARG A 96 -26.72 33.44 51.23
CA ARG A 96 -26.97 32.16 51.94
C ARG A 96 -28.24 31.44 51.48
N ALA A 97 -29.29 32.18 51.12
CA ALA A 97 -30.52 31.63 50.57
C ALA A 97 -30.30 30.96 49.19
N HIS A 98 -29.43 31.53 48.36
CA HIS A 98 -29.10 31.00 47.04
C HIS A 98 -28.21 29.75 47.12
N ILE A 99 -27.37 29.64 48.15
CA ILE A 99 -26.60 28.40 48.45
C ILE A 99 -27.55 27.28 48.87
N HIS A 100 -28.55 27.58 49.70
CA HIS A 100 -29.54 26.58 50.14
C HIS A 100 -30.37 26.07 48.97
N LEU A 101 -30.83 26.98 48.10
CA LEU A 101 -31.60 26.61 46.91
C LEU A 101 -30.78 25.73 45.96
N ARG A 102 -29.51 26.09 45.70
CA ARG A 102 -28.61 25.25 44.90
C ARG A 102 -28.39 23.88 45.50
N LYS A 103 -28.23 23.81 46.82
CA LYS A 103 -28.03 22.54 47.51
C LYS A 103 -29.27 21.65 47.41
N GLU A 104 -30.46 22.23 47.53
CA GLU A 104 -31.73 21.52 47.34
C GLU A 104 -31.90 21.04 45.90
N ASP A 105 -31.53 21.84 44.91
CA ASP A 105 -31.54 21.46 43.50
C ASP A 105 -30.51 20.35 43.20
N GLU A 106 -29.29 20.45 43.74
CA GLU A 106 -28.25 19.41 43.66
C GLU A 106 -28.72 18.09 44.30
N GLU A 107 -29.37 18.15 45.47
CA GLU A 107 -29.94 16.98 46.14
C GLU A 107 -31.12 16.36 45.37
N ARG A 108 -31.91 17.17 44.65
CA ARG A 108 -32.97 16.67 43.75
C ARG A 108 -32.38 15.98 42.53
N ILE A 109 -31.37 16.58 41.90
CA ILE A 109 -30.68 16.01 40.74
C ILE A 109 -29.99 14.70 41.13
N MET A 110 -29.34 14.65 42.30
CA MET A 110 -28.72 13.42 42.81
C MET A 110 -29.75 12.31 43.07
N ARG A 111 -30.92 12.65 43.63
CA ARG A 111 -32.01 11.68 43.80
C ARG A 111 -32.56 11.17 42.47
N GLU A 112 -32.77 12.06 41.51
CA GLU A 112 -33.23 11.65 40.17
C GLU A 112 -32.17 10.78 39.46
N LEU A 113 -30.89 11.09 39.62
CA LEU A 113 -29.79 10.29 39.10
C LEU A 113 -29.72 8.91 39.78
N GLU A 114 -29.96 8.85 41.10
CA GLU A 114 -29.96 7.60 41.84
C GLU A 114 -31.19 6.74 41.49
N GLU A 115 -32.35 7.35 41.28
CA GLU A 115 -33.55 6.67 40.77
C GLU A 115 -33.32 6.17 39.34
N LYS A 116 -32.71 6.97 38.46
CA LYS A 116 -32.32 6.51 37.11
C LYS A 116 -31.28 5.39 37.18
N ARG A 117 -30.30 5.46 38.07
CA ARG A 117 -29.31 4.39 38.27
C ARG A 117 -29.95 3.11 38.81
N LYS A 118 -30.95 3.23 39.69
CA LYS A 118 -31.75 2.09 40.17
C LYS A 118 -32.64 1.53 39.07
N GLN A 119 -33.25 2.38 38.24
CA GLN A 119 -34.02 1.96 37.07
C GLN A 119 -33.12 1.28 36.02
N GLU A 120 -31.90 1.77 35.80
CA GLU A 120 -30.91 1.20 34.89
C GLU A 120 -30.36 -0.14 35.44
N ALA A 121 -30.15 -0.25 36.76
CA ALA A 121 -29.78 -1.50 37.41
C ALA A 121 -30.94 -2.53 37.44
N GLN A 122 -32.19 -2.08 37.54
CA GLN A 122 -33.38 -2.93 37.40
C GLN A 122 -33.69 -3.27 35.94
N LYS A 123 -33.24 -2.45 35.00
CA LYS A 123 -33.22 -2.73 33.56
C LYS A 123 -32.07 -3.70 33.25
N LEU A 124 -32.14 -4.90 33.83
CA LEU A 124 -31.58 -6.10 33.23
C LEU A 124 -32.42 -6.41 31.98
N GLU A 125 -32.17 -5.65 30.93
CA GLU A 125 -32.69 -5.89 29.60
C GLU A 125 -32.03 -7.18 29.09
N VAL A 126 -32.89 -8.14 28.75
CA VAL A 126 -32.59 -9.35 27.99
C VAL A 126 -31.48 -9.06 27.00
N VAL A 127 -30.40 -9.85 27.06
CA VAL A 127 -29.21 -9.80 26.21
C VAL A 127 -29.63 -9.51 24.77
N GLY A 128 -29.55 -8.24 24.39
CA GLY A 128 -29.52 -7.82 23.01
C GLY A 128 -28.33 -8.50 22.36
N GLU A 129 -28.45 -8.80 21.07
CA GLU A 129 -27.44 -9.44 20.24
C GLU A 129 -26.04 -8.98 20.67
N ILE A 130 -25.23 -9.93 21.14
CA ILE A 130 -23.87 -9.70 21.60
C ILE A 130 -23.15 -8.93 20.49
N GLN A 131 -22.83 -7.67 20.74
CA GLN A 131 -22.11 -6.86 19.77
C GLN A 131 -20.74 -7.51 19.56
N GLU A 132 -20.47 -7.89 18.32
CA GLU A 132 -19.21 -8.51 17.95
C GLU A 132 -18.05 -7.58 18.28
N ASN A 133 -16.99 -8.17 18.81
CA ASN A 133 -15.83 -7.42 19.23
C ASN A 133 -15.14 -6.86 17.98
N LEU A 134 -15.31 -5.56 17.70
CA LEU A 134 -14.77 -4.88 16.50
C LEU A 134 -13.24 -4.94 16.39
N ASN A 135 -12.54 -5.26 17.49
CA ASN A 135 -11.10 -5.49 17.50
C ASN A 135 -10.70 -6.93 17.16
N LYS A 136 -11.66 -7.86 17.07
CA LYS A 136 -11.50 -9.10 16.32
C LYS A 136 -11.88 -8.82 14.87
N VAL A 137 -10.92 -8.36 14.09
CA VAL A 137 -11.05 -8.42 12.63
C VAL A 137 -11.01 -9.90 12.25
N VAL A 138 -12.18 -10.52 12.07
CA VAL A 138 -12.28 -11.78 11.34
C VAL A 138 -12.04 -11.41 9.87
N LEU A 139 -10.76 -11.38 9.47
CA LEU A 139 -10.40 -11.43 8.06
C LEU A 139 -10.86 -12.81 7.56
N GLU A 140 -12.04 -12.87 6.94
CA GLU A 140 -12.48 -14.05 6.17
C GLU A 140 -11.49 -14.36 5.03
N GLU A 141 -10.72 -13.36 4.61
CA GLU A 141 -9.59 -13.47 3.68
C GLU A 141 -8.29 -13.78 4.43
N GLY A 142 -8.32 -14.83 5.24
CA GLY A 142 -7.09 -15.40 5.76
C GLY A 142 -6.42 -16.16 4.63
N ALA A 143 -5.23 -15.73 4.22
CA ALA A 143 -4.36 -16.43 3.27
C ALA A 143 -3.90 -17.80 3.80
N ARG A 144 -4.85 -18.75 3.91
CA ARG A 144 -4.63 -20.09 4.46
C ARG A 144 -3.91 -20.98 3.47
N THR A 145 -3.97 -20.62 2.19
CA THR A 145 -3.26 -21.29 1.10
C THR A 145 -2.20 -20.39 0.47
N VAL A 146 -1.14 -21.00 -0.05
CA VAL A 146 0.00 -20.29 -0.68
C VAL A 146 -0.48 -19.43 -1.87
N ASP A 147 -1.42 -19.93 -2.65
CA ASP A 147 -1.98 -19.19 -3.79
C ASP A 147 -2.83 -17.99 -3.37
N GLU A 148 -3.49 -18.07 -2.23
CA GLU A 148 -4.26 -16.98 -1.64
C GLU A 148 -3.35 -15.92 -1.01
N ALA A 149 -2.27 -16.35 -0.34
CA ALA A 149 -1.21 -15.48 0.15
C ALA A 149 -0.55 -14.68 -0.97
N LEU A 150 -0.30 -15.34 -2.12
CA LEU A 150 0.25 -14.68 -3.31
C LEU A 150 -0.72 -13.69 -3.96
N ARG A 151 -2.03 -13.85 -3.76
CA ARG A 151 -3.06 -12.95 -4.29
C ARG A 151 -3.23 -11.71 -3.43
N VAL A 152 -3.25 -11.88 -2.11
CA VAL A 152 -3.40 -10.78 -1.14
C VAL A 152 -2.11 -9.94 -1.08
N LEU A 153 -0.94 -10.58 -1.18
CA LEU A 153 0.36 -9.90 -1.11
C LEU A 153 0.89 -9.48 -2.49
N GLY A 154 0.42 -10.11 -3.56
CA GLY A 154 0.87 -9.80 -4.92
C GLY A 154 0.25 -8.51 -5.41
N ASP A 155 1.08 -7.46 -5.55
CA ASP A 155 0.70 -6.20 -6.18
C ASP A 155 -0.10 -6.45 -7.47
N GLU A 156 -1.38 -6.07 -7.45
CA GLU A 156 -2.30 -6.20 -8.59
C GLU A 156 -1.73 -5.49 -9.84
N LYS A 157 -0.88 -4.48 -9.62
CA LYS A 157 -0.15 -3.72 -10.65
C LYS A 157 0.92 -4.52 -11.41
N VAL A 158 1.39 -5.64 -10.88
CA VAL A 158 2.40 -6.49 -11.56
C VAL A 158 1.76 -7.44 -12.58
N THR A 159 0.42 -7.51 -12.63
CA THR A 159 -0.29 -8.32 -13.63
C THR A 159 -0.70 -7.56 -14.88
N GLU A 160 -0.72 -6.22 -14.85
CA GLU A 160 -1.01 -5.36 -16.01
C GLU A 160 0.23 -4.96 -16.83
N GLU A 161 1.44 -5.37 -16.44
CA GLU A 161 2.55 -5.36 -17.39
C GLU A 161 2.35 -6.49 -18.40
N ASP A 162 1.76 -6.11 -19.54
CA ASP A 162 1.44 -6.97 -20.66
C ASP A 162 2.63 -7.84 -21.09
N LYS A 163 2.56 -9.09 -20.62
CA LYS A 163 3.50 -10.20 -20.87
C LYS A 163 3.57 -10.62 -22.34
N HIS A 164 2.82 -9.99 -23.25
CA HIS A 164 2.74 -10.36 -24.65
C HIS A 164 3.26 -9.24 -25.58
N PRO A 165 4.58 -9.09 -25.71
CA PRO A 165 5.15 -8.19 -26.72
C PRO A 165 4.65 -8.54 -28.14
N GLU A 166 4.32 -9.80 -28.42
CA GLU A 166 3.73 -10.24 -29.68
C GLU A 166 2.31 -9.68 -29.93
N LYS A 167 1.49 -9.52 -28.88
CA LYS A 167 0.14 -8.94 -29.01
C LYS A 167 0.22 -7.43 -29.20
N ARG A 168 1.11 -6.75 -28.46
CA ARG A 168 1.40 -5.32 -28.68
C ARG A 168 1.93 -5.05 -30.07
N MET A 169 2.81 -5.91 -30.60
CA MET A 169 3.29 -5.77 -31.97
C MET A 169 2.18 -5.84 -33.00
N ARG A 170 1.22 -6.77 -32.87
CA ARG A 170 0.11 -6.88 -33.81
C ARG A 170 -0.85 -5.69 -33.72
N ALA A 171 -1.20 -5.28 -32.49
CA ALA A 171 -2.08 -4.14 -32.26
C ALA A 171 -1.45 -2.82 -32.74
N ALA A 172 -0.18 -2.57 -32.38
CA ALA A 172 0.55 -1.39 -32.80
C ALA A 172 0.80 -1.37 -34.32
N TYR A 173 1.07 -2.53 -34.93
CA TYR A 173 1.19 -2.65 -36.38
C TYR A 173 -0.13 -2.35 -37.10
N LEU A 174 -1.27 -2.82 -36.59
CA LEU A 174 -2.59 -2.51 -37.14
C LEU A 174 -2.90 -1.00 -37.08
N ALA A 175 -2.67 -0.38 -35.92
CA ALA A 175 -2.86 1.06 -35.75
C ALA A 175 -1.93 1.90 -36.66
N PHE A 176 -0.70 1.42 -36.88
CA PHE A 176 0.23 2.03 -37.82
C PHE A 176 -0.17 1.79 -39.29
N GLU A 177 -0.65 0.59 -39.61
CA GLU A 177 -1.11 0.22 -40.95
C GLU A 177 -2.26 1.12 -41.39
N GLU A 178 -3.29 1.30 -40.56
CA GLU A 178 -4.46 2.12 -40.91
C GLU A 178 -4.10 3.58 -41.20
N LYS A 179 -3.28 4.21 -40.34
CA LYS A 179 -2.84 5.60 -40.51
C LYS A 179 -1.96 5.77 -41.74
N ARG A 180 -0.94 4.92 -41.87
CA ARG A 180 0.12 5.11 -42.87
C ARG A 180 -0.28 4.59 -44.25
N LEU A 181 -1.16 3.59 -44.34
CA LEU A 181 -1.68 3.08 -45.61
C LEU A 181 -2.48 4.13 -46.38
N ALA A 182 -3.25 4.99 -45.68
CA ALA A 182 -3.98 6.09 -46.32
C ALA A 182 -3.01 7.10 -46.97
N GLU A 183 -1.95 7.48 -46.24
CA GLU A 183 -0.93 8.40 -46.75
C GLU A 183 -0.13 7.80 -47.91
N LEU A 184 0.21 6.51 -47.82
CA LEU A 184 0.97 5.78 -48.86
C LEU A 184 0.16 5.62 -50.15
N LYS A 185 -1.16 5.47 -50.08
CA LYS A 185 -2.05 5.44 -51.26
C LYS A 185 -2.05 6.78 -52.01
N ILE A 186 -1.95 7.90 -51.29
CA ILE A 186 -1.88 9.23 -51.90
C ILE A 186 -0.49 9.48 -52.49
N LYS A 187 0.58 9.08 -51.79
CA LYS A 187 1.97 9.26 -52.25
C LYS A 187 2.34 8.35 -53.42
N HIS A 188 1.78 7.14 -53.46
CA HIS A 188 2.06 6.14 -54.49
C HIS A 188 0.76 5.55 -55.05
N PRO A 189 -0.01 6.32 -55.85
CA PRO A 189 -1.30 5.89 -56.39
C PRO A 189 -1.18 4.73 -57.40
N THR A 190 0.00 4.52 -57.99
CA THR A 190 0.28 3.44 -58.95
C THR A 190 0.67 2.11 -58.30
N TYR A 191 0.93 2.09 -56.99
CA TYR A 191 1.40 0.88 -56.30
C TYR A 191 0.25 -0.05 -55.96
N ARG A 192 0.49 -1.35 -56.18
CA ARG A 192 -0.41 -2.43 -55.75
C ARG A 192 -0.37 -2.55 -54.22
N LEU A 193 -1.46 -3.00 -53.61
CA LEU A 193 -1.56 -3.19 -52.16
C LEU A 193 -0.41 -4.04 -51.56
N SER A 194 0.09 -5.04 -52.30
CA SER A 194 1.25 -5.83 -51.87
C SER A 194 2.54 -5.00 -51.77
N GLN A 195 2.76 -4.07 -52.70
CA GLN A 195 3.91 -3.17 -52.72
C GLN A 195 3.78 -2.11 -51.62
N LEU A 196 2.58 -1.55 -51.42
CA LEU A 196 2.30 -0.64 -50.32
C LEU A 196 2.56 -1.31 -48.95
N LYS A 197 2.14 -2.56 -48.76
CA LYS A 197 2.42 -3.35 -47.54
C LYS A 197 3.91 -3.63 -47.35
N GLN A 198 4.68 -3.83 -48.43
CA GLN A 198 6.14 -4.00 -48.34
C GLN A 198 6.83 -2.70 -47.89
N VAL A 199 6.43 -1.55 -48.43
CA VAL A 199 6.94 -0.24 -48.00
C VAL A 199 6.55 0.03 -46.54
N LEU A 200 5.29 -0.23 -46.18
CA LEU A 200 4.79 -0.07 -44.82
C LEU A 200 5.54 -0.95 -43.82
N LYS A 201 5.85 -2.20 -44.16
CA LYS A 201 6.65 -3.10 -43.32
C LYS A 201 8.08 -2.60 -43.11
N LYS A 202 8.69 -2.00 -44.13
CA LYS A 202 10.03 -1.40 -44.04
C LYS A 202 10.02 -0.14 -43.16
N GLU A 203 8.99 0.70 -43.29
CA GLU A 203 8.81 1.86 -42.41
C GLU A 203 8.54 1.41 -40.97
N TRP A 204 7.70 0.39 -40.77
CA TRP A 204 7.40 -0.17 -39.45
C TRP A 204 8.64 -0.70 -38.72
N GLN A 205 9.53 -1.40 -39.42
CA GLN A 205 10.79 -1.88 -38.83
C GLN A 205 11.70 -0.75 -38.33
N LYS A 206 11.57 0.46 -38.86
CA LYS A 206 12.35 1.65 -38.45
C LYS A 206 11.56 2.61 -37.55
N SER A 207 10.26 2.43 -37.44
CA SER A 207 9.36 3.33 -36.70
C SER A 207 9.61 3.24 -35.19
N PRO A 208 9.54 4.36 -34.44
CA PRO A 208 9.60 4.36 -32.98
C PRO A 208 8.38 3.70 -32.34
N GLU A 209 7.25 3.62 -33.07
CA GLU A 209 6.01 2.96 -32.64
C GLU A 209 6.14 1.43 -32.56
N ASN A 210 7.23 0.87 -33.10
CA ASN A 210 7.50 -0.56 -32.99
C ASN A 210 8.03 -0.87 -31.58
N PRO A 211 7.32 -1.70 -30.77
CA PRO A 211 7.75 -2.04 -29.41
C PRO A 211 9.15 -2.69 -29.34
N LEU A 212 9.64 -3.30 -30.43
CA LEU A 212 11.01 -3.82 -30.51
C LEU A 212 12.06 -2.70 -30.55
N ASN A 213 11.75 -1.60 -31.24
CA ASN A 213 12.61 -0.43 -31.32
C ASN A 213 12.53 0.42 -30.05
N ALA A 214 11.41 0.37 -29.32
CA ALA A 214 11.27 1.04 -28.02
C ALA A 214 12.35 0.57 -27.02
N ARG A 215 12.71 -0.72 -27.03
CA ARG A 215 13.83 -1.24 -26.22
C ARG A 215 15.18 -0.65 -26.63
N ILE A 216 15.43 -0.53 -27.93
CA ILE A 216 16.68 0.05 -28.47
C ILE A 216 16.75 1.55 -28.15
N LEU A 217 15.63 2.27 -28.30
CA LEU A 217 15.51 3.69 -27.97
C LEU A 217 15.69 3.95 -26.46
N ALA A 218 15.15 3.08 -25.60
CA ALA A 218 15.34 3.14 -24.15
C ALA A 218 16.79 2.92 -23.70
N LEU A 219 17.59 2.19 -24.49
CA LEU A 219 19.03 1.98 -24.29
C LEU A 219 19.90 3.12 -24.85
N SER A 220 19.35 3.97 -25.72
CA SER A 220 20.07 5.08 -26.37
C SER A 220 19.90 6.44 -25.67
N LYS A 221 19.08 6.49 -24.61
CA LYS A 221 18.93 7.63 -23.71
C LYS A 221 19.78 7.41 -22.47
#